data_AF-E3H1T1-F1
#
_entry.id   AF-E3H1T1-F1
#
_cell.length_a   1.000
_cell.length_b   1.000
_cell.length_c   1.000
_cell.angle_alpha   90.00
_cell.angle_beta   90.00
_cell.angle_gamma   90.00
#
_symmetry.space_group_name_H-M   'P 1'
#
loop_
_entity.id
_entity.type
_entity.pdbx_description
1 polymer ?
#
loop_
_entity_poly.entity_id
_entity_poly.type
_entity_poly.pdbx_seq_one_letter_code
_entity_poly.pdbx_strand_id
1 'polypeptide(L)'
;MSNTVHSSEDLSVILKVESPETRVFNNIRRITGFVKVRGLIDLITVLNLDANPRSAKKSQVTTEIIETIRETPELYPFKSKGILIGASEYDDFNRNRFHLLFHNLKLEGILDGGHNTLAIALYLLEEAILLSSNPEKIEKNQKELRKVKTWDQMKKFWKKMERSINLLKNSESESHDALVPVEILVPGAKTEESIHDFLSSILLICAARNNNVQLKAETLANQDGIFDDLKNTLEQQVPDVYKNISWKTNQPGDIDLRFLISLVWITLGVALEELNKSDVIKNIKPLPGTTAYSSKSEAVRRYKDLISSNGISHKETGGDTNTWVVDNPQVKSALKMVPKVLEVYDYVYENFQDSYNMNDGKFGRIEVVKNESKQRRNFKTPFGRKDIEGPEKMVPPAGYMMPVIYGLRNLVKVNEEQGTLEWAFDPMEFYGEPSNLAKIIGSIMSNMRDVGFDPQRIGKGDSPYIQIANTVKTMRLEREQKQSGREAEEKIARLKKLLEESGVDVDLS
;
A
#
# COMPACT_ATOMS: atom_id res chain seq x y z
N MET A 1 17.37 18.23 1.79
CA MET A 1 17.62 18.82 0.46
C MET A 1 18.28 17.77 -0.42
N SER A 2 17.54 17.27 -1.40
CA SER A 2 18.00 16.61 -2.62
C SER A 2 16.79 16.58 -3.55
N ASN A 3 16.38 17.77 -4.01
CA ASN A 3 15.41 17.89 -5.09
C ASN A 3 16.14 17.56 -6.39
N THR A 4 16.11 16.30 -6.80
CA THR A 4 16.25 15.96 -8.21
C THR A 4 14.98 16.43 -8.90
N VAL A 5 15.02 17.66 -9.39
CA VAL A 5 14.14 18.13 -10.46
C VAL A 5 14.48 17.25 -11.66
N HIS A 6 13.71 16.18 -11.86
CA HIS A 6 13.69 15.51 -13.16
C HIS A 6 13.04 16.50 -14.13
N SER A 7 13.83 17.00 -15.08
CA SER A 7 13.30 17.57 -16.30
C SER A 7 12.33 16.56 -16.91
N SER A 8 11.11 16.99 -17.24
CA SER A 8 10.11 16.20 -17.95
C SER A 8 10.65 15.82 -19.34
N GLU A 9 11.35 14.71 -19.44
CA GLU A 9 11.44 14.01 -20.72
C GLU A 9 10.04 13.49 -21.01
N ASP A 10 9.40 13.97 -22.07
CA ASP A 10 8.09 13.50 -22.51
C ASP A 10 8.15 11.98 -22.73
N LEU A 11 7.57 11.23 -21.77
CA LEU A 11 7.50 9.78 -21.84
C LEU A 11 6.65 9.41 -23.05
N SER A 12 7.30 8.90 -24.09
CA SER A 12 6.61 8.61 -25.34
C SER A 12 7.17 7.39 -26.04
N VAL A 13 6.30 6.76 -26.85
CA VAL A 13 6.62 5.55 -27.60
C VAL A 13 6.02 5.66 -28.99
N ILE A 14 6.79 5.31 -30.01
CA ILE A 14 6.27 5.17 -31.39
C ILE A 14 6.03 3.68 -31.66
N LEU A 15 4.77 3.32 -31.89
CA LEU A 15 4.39 1.96 -32.25
C LEU A 15 4.02 1.87 -33.73
N LYS A 16 4.66 0.95 -34.45
CA LYS A 16 4.20 0.55 -35.79
C LYS A 16 3.14 -0.54 -35.65
N VAL A 17 1.91 -0.25 -36.05
CA VAL A 17 0.78 -1.18 -35.99
C VAL A 17 0.52 -1.74 -37.39
N GLU A 18 0.68 -3.04 -37.54
CA GLU A 18 0.34 -3.79 -38.74
C GLU A 18 -1.19 -3.98 -38.79
N SER A 19 -1.78 -3.74 -39.97
CA SER A 19 -3.22 -3.84 -40.24
C SER A 19 -4.10 -3.08 -39.21
N PRO A 20 -3.90 -1.75 -39.04
CA PRO A 20 -4.66 -0.99 -38.06
C PRO A 20 -6.12 -0.82 -38.49
N GLU A 21 -7.05 -1.05 -37.58
CA GLU A 21 -8.44 -0.61 -37.67
C GLU A 21 -8.70 0.45 -36.60
N THR A 22 -9.23 1.61 -37.03
CA THR A 22 -9.59 2.69 -36.12
C THR A 22 -11.09 2.85 -36.02
N ARG A 23 -11.61 2.92 -34.80
CA ARG A 23 -13.03 3.18 -34.51
C ARG A 23 -13.14 4.23 -33.41
N VAL A 24 -14.08 5.16 -33.56
CA VAL A 24 -14.38 6.17 -32.54
C VAL A 24 -15.76 5.87 -31.97
N PHE A 25 -15.84 5.74 -30.65
CA PHE A 25 -17.09 5.55 -29.91
C PHE A 25 -17.13 6.57 -28.78
N ASN A 26 -18.09 7.49 -28.83
CA ASN A 26 -18.20 8.62 -27.90
C ASN A 26 -16.87 9.39 -27.81
N ASN A 27 -16.32 9.52 -26.62
CA ASN A 27 -15.07 10.21 -26.28
C ASN A 27 -13.81 9.34 -26.40
N ILE A 28 -13.91 8.09 -26.90
CA ILE A 28 -12.78 7.16 -26.99
C ILE A 28 -12.56 6.75 -28.45
N ARG A 29 -11.34 6.98 -28.92
CA ARG A 29 -10.82 6.38 -30.14
C ARG A 29 -10.07 5.11 -29.80
N ARG A 30 -10.37 4.05 -30.53
CA ARG A 30 -9.78 2.72 -30.39
C ARG A 30 -9.07 2.36 -31.69
N ILE A 31 -7.81 2.01 -31.57
CA ILE A 31 -6.97 1.53 -32.67
C ILE A 31 -6.60 0.08 -32.35
N THR A 32 -7.05 -0.86 -33.17
CA THR A 32 -6.72 -2.29 -33.03
C THR A 32 -5.83 -2.74 -34.17
N GLY A 33 -4.91 -3.64 -33.91
CA GLY A 33 -4.07 -4.23 -34.95
C GLY A 33 -3.02 -5.14 -34.33
N PHE A 34 -1.88 -5.25 -34.98
CA PHE A 34 -0.79 -6.11 -34.50
C PHE A 34 0.53 -5.36 -34.41
N VAL A 35 1.33 -5.68 -33.40
CA VAL A 35 2.71 -5.19 -33.30
C VAL A 35 3.63 -6.40 -33.28
N LYS A 36 4.72 -6.35 -34.05
CA LYS A 36 5.75 -7.39 -34.04
C LYS A 36 6.36 -7.49 -32.64
N VAL A 37 6.76 -8.69 -32.20
CA VAL A 37 7.45 -8.89 -30.91
C VAL A 37 8.62 -7.92 -30.71
N ARG A 38 9.50 -7.77 -31.70
CA ARG A 38 10.61 -6.79 -31.65
C ARG A 38 10.16 -5.32 -31.62
N GLY A 39 8.96 -5.03 -32.14
CA GLY A 39 8.36 -3.69 -32.13
C GLY A 39 7.89 -3.23 -30.76
N LEU A 40 7.84 -4.13 -29.76
CA LEU A 40 7.46 -3.80 -28.38
C LEU A 40 8.66 -3.46 -27.48
N ILE A 41 9.89 -3.50 -28.00
CA ILE A 41 11.10 -3.20 -27.22
C ILE A 41 11.03 -1.79 -26.62
N ASP A 42 10.62 -0.79 -27.41
CA ASP A 42 10.53 0.60 -26.92
C ASP A 42 9.44 0.75 -25.86
N LEU A 43 8.27 0.12 -26.07
CA LEU A 43 7.20 0.08 -25.09
C LEU A 43 7.68 -0.49 -23.74
N ILE A 44 8.38 -1.64 -23.77
CA ILE A 44 8.88 -2.32 -22.55
C ILE A 44 10.03 -1.53 -21.91
N THR A 45 10.80 -0.80 -22.71
CA THR A 45 11.91 0.02 -22.21
C THR A 45 11.39 1.24 -21.46
N VAL A 46 10.47 1.98 -22.09
CA VAL A 46 9.91 3.24 -21.56
C VAL A 46 8.91 2.98 -20.43
N LEU A 47 7.97 2.04 -20.61
CA LEU A 47 6.88 1.85 -19.68
C LEU A 47 7.16 0.81 -18.60
N ASN A 48 6.38 0.92 -17.52
CA ASN A 48 6.18 -0.09 -16.49
C ASN A 48 4.72 -0.57 -16.49
N LEU A 49 4.35 -1.39 -15.52
CA LEU A 49 2.97 -1.84 -15.28
C LEU A 49 2.26 -0.96 -14.24
N ASP A 50 2.53 0.35 -14.23
CA ASP A 50 2.01 1.29 -13.23
C ASP A 50 0.50 1.51 -13.39
N ALA A 51 0.02 1.70 -14.62
CA ALA A 51 -1.39 1.75 -14.95
C ALA A 51 -2.10 0.39 -14.86
N ASN A 52 -1.36 -0.72 -14.85
CA ASN A 52 -1.94 -2.04 -14.65
C ASN A 52 -2.29 -2.24 -13.16
N PRO A 53 -3.52 -2.70 -12.83
CA PRO A 53 -3.92 -2.99 -11.45
C PRO A 53 -3.20 -4.20 -10.87
N ARG A 54 -2.53 -4.99 -11.72
CA ARG A 54 -1.83 -6.21 -11.33
C ARG A 54 -0.37 -6.12 -11.73
N SER A 55 0.49 -6.54 -10.81
CA SER A 55 1.87 -6.84 -11.14
C SER A 55 1.94 -8.19 -11.89
N ALA A 56 2.78 -8.27 -12.92
CA ALA A 56 3.02 -9.51 -13.65
C ALA A 56 4.09 -10.36 -12.95
N LYS A 57 3.87 -11.68 -12.92
CA LYS A 57 4.83 -12.67 -12.43
C LYS A 57 4.86 -13.88 -13.36
N LYS A 58 6.02 -14.55 -13.42
CA LYS A 58 6.20 -15.78 -14.19
C LYS A 58 5.23 -16.85 -13.70
N SER A 59 4.54 -17.46 -14.65
CA SER A 59 3.52 -18.49 -14.45
C SER A 59 3.50 -19.44 -15.65
N GLN A 60 2.66 -20.47 -15.60
CA GLN A 60 2.42 -21.35 -16.74
C GLN A 60 1.99 -20.56 -17.99
N VAL A 61 1.12 -19.55 -17.82
CA VAL A 61 0.68 -18.67 -18.90
C VAL A 61 1.86 -17.97 -19.59
N THR A 62 2.82 -17.45 -18.82
CA THR A 62 4.00 -16.81 -19.45
C THR A 62 4.86 -17.81 -20.20
N THR A 63 4.94 -19.06 -19.73
CA THR A 63 5.70 -20.11 -20.40
C THR A 63 5.05 -20.50 -21.73
N GLU A 64 3.74 -20.71 -21.74
CA GLU A 64 2.96 -21.05 -22.96
C GLU A 64 3.02 -19.93 -24.01
N ILE A 65 3.06 -18.66 -23.58
CA ILE A 65 3.24 -17.52 -24.49
C ILE A 65 4.65 -17.53 -25.11
N ILE A 66 5.71 -17.76 -24.31
CA ILE A 66 7.08 -17.87 -24.85
C ILE A 66 7.19 -19.03 -25.83
N GLU A 67 6.61 -20.18 -25.51
CA GLU A 67 6.55 -21.35 -26.40
C GLU A 67 5.79 -21.02 -27.70
N THR A 68 4.68 -20.27 -27.62
CA THR A 68 3.95 -19.81 -28.80
C THR A 68 4.81 -18.92 -29.69
N ILE A 69 5.57 -17.97 -29.11
CA ILE A 69 6.47 -17.08 -29.89
C ILE A 69 7.56 -17.89 -30.62
N ARG A 70 8.06 -18.97 -29.99
CA ARG A 70 9.15 -19.78 -30.54
C ARG A 70 8.70 -20.80 -31.57
N GLU A 71 7.67 -21.56 -31.23
CA GLU A 71 7.33 -22.79 -31.93
C GLU A 71 6.16 -22.60 -32.90
N THR A 72 5.24 -21.68 -32.60
CA THR A 72 4.05 -21.41 -33.44
C THR A 72 3.73 -19.91 -33.54
N PRO A 73 4.68 -19.06 -33.97
CA PRO A 73 4.53 -17.60 -33.99
C PRO A 73 3.33 -17.13 -34.83
N GLU A 74 2.98 -17.86 -35.89
CA GLU A 74 1.81 -17.63 -36.75
C GLU A 74 0.48 -17.80 -36.02
N LEU A 75 0.45 -18.59 -34.94
CA LEU A 75 -0.74 -18.80 -34.10
C LEU A 75 -0.86 -17.77 -32.98
N TYR A 76 0.16 -16.95 -32.72
CA TYR A 76 0.16 -16.00 -31.62
C TYR A 76 -1.02 -15.01 -31.67
N PRO A 77 -1.39 -14.43 -32.83
CA PRO A 77 -2.57 -13.56 -32.95
C PRO A 77 -3.87 -14.17 -32.43
N PHE A 78 -4.02 -15.49 -32.54
CA PHE A 78 -5.26 -16.21 -32.25
C PHE A 78 -5.26 -16.83 -30.84
N LYS A 79 -4.07 -17.12 -30.30
CA LYS A 79 -3.90 -17.67 -28.94
C LYS A 79 -3.91 -16.59 -27.85
N SER A 80 -3.66 -15.33 -28.21
CA SER A 80 -3.45 -14.25 -27.24
C SER A 80 -4.58 -13.22 -27.21
N LYS A 81 -4.91 -12.74 -26.01
CA LYS A 81 -5.73 -11.54 -25.81
C LYS A 81 -4.99 -10.24 -26.13
N GLY A 82 -3.68 -10.30 -26.36
CA GLY A 82 -2.86 -9.14 -26.71
C GLY A 82 -2.47 -8.24 -25.54
N ILE A 83 -2.20 -6.98 -25.87
CA ILE A 83 -1.81 -5.90 -24.96
C ILE A 83 -2.79 -4.72 -25.16
N LEU A 84 -3.32 -4.19 -24.06
CA LEU A 84 -4.14 -2.98 -24.07
C LEU A 84 -3.30 -1.80 -23.59
N ILE A 85 -3.24 -0.74 -24.40
CA ILE A 85 -2.44 0.46 -24.14
C ILE A 85 -3.38 1.66 -24.08
N GLY A 86 -3.17 2.54 -23.10
CA GLY A 86 -3.89 3.79 -22.95
C GLY A 86 -2.95 4.98 -23.01
N ALA A 87 -3.26 6.01 -23.80
CA ALA A 87 -2.51 7.26 -23.83
C ALA A 87 -3.48 8.44 -23.96
N SER A 88 -3.28 9.47 -23.16
CA SER A 88 -4.09 10.69 -23.17
C SER A 88 -3.74 11.61 -24.33
N GLU A 89 -2.57 11.45 -24.93
CA GLU A 89 -2.16 12.19 -26.11
C GLU A 89 -1.51 11.27 -27.14
N TYR A 90 -1.80 11.53 -28.41
CA TYR A 90 -1.20 10.79 -29.50
C TYR A 90 -1.13 11.59 -30.80
N ASP A 91 -0.19 11.20 -31.65
CA ASP A 91 -0.08 11.62 -33.04
C ASP A 91 -0.10 10.42 -33.99
N ASP A 92 -0.79 10.60 -35.11
CA ASP A 92 -0.80 9.65 -36.22
C ASP A 92 0.31 10.04 -37.19
N PHE A 93 1.31 9.16 -37.32
CA PHE A 93 2.39 9.28 -38.28
C PHE A 93 2.16 8.37 -39.48
N ASN A 94 2.77 8.76 -40.60
CA ASN A 94 2.75 7.99 -41.84
C ASN A 94 3.19 6.53 -41.62
N ARG A 95 2.59 5.62 -42.41
CA ARG A 95 2.88 4.17 -42.43
C ARG A 95 2.48 3.44 -41.14
N ASN A 96 1.28 3.76 -40.65
CA ASN A 96 0.64 3.11 -39.49
C ASN A 96 1.50 3.21 -38.22
N ARG A 97 2.11 4.37 -37.99
CA ARG A 97 2.93 4.62 -36.81
C ARG A 97 2.17 5.55 -35.89
N PHE A 98 2.02 5.17 -34.63
CA PHE A 98 1.32 5.97 -33.63
C PHE A 98 2.32 6.39 -32.58
N HIS A 99 2.51 7.70 -32.43
CA HIS A 99 3.30 8.28 -31.35
C HIS A 99 2.38 8.50 -30.17
N LEU A 100 2.62 7.78 -29.10
CA LEU A 100 1.85 7.83 -27.86
C LEU A 100 2.64 8.64 -26.85
N LEU A 101 2.01 9.63 -26.25
CA LEU A 101 2.57 10.45 -25.18
C LEU A 101 1.82 10.12 -23.90
N PHE A 102 2.58 9.88 -22.83
CA PHE A 102 2.07 9.46 -21.54
C PHE A 102 2.33 10.57 -20.53
N HIS A 103 1.25 11.21 -20.10
CA HIS A 103 1.35 12.29 -19.11
C HIS A 103 1.24 11.75 -17.69
N ASN A 104 0.45 10.69 -17.48
CA ASN A 104 0.24 10.06 -16.19
C ASN A 104 0.47 8.54 -16.20
N LEU A 105 1.66 8.08 -15.81
CA LEU A 105 1.95 6.63 -15.79
C LEU A 105 1.11 5.83 -14.78
N LYS A 106 0.43 6.46 -13.81
CA LYS A 106 -0.51 5.75 -12.92
C LYS A 106 -1.81 5.37 -13.63
N LEU A 107 -2.17 6.09 -14.69
CA LEU A 107 -3.41 5.89 -15.46
C LEU A 107 -3.17 5.37 -16.87
N GLU A 108 -2.05 5.75 -17.46
CA GLU A 108 -1.69 5.56 -18.86
C GLU A 108 -0.51 4.60 -19.01
N GLY A 109 -0.38 3.99 -20.18
CA GLY A 109 0.58 2.94 -20.49
C GLY A 109 -0.09 1.59 -20.67
N ILE A 110 0.50 0.53 -20.11
CA ILE A 110 0.00 -0.85 -20.30
C ILE A 110 -1.14 -1.12 -19.30
N LEU A 111 -2.38 -1.06 -19.77
CA LEU A 111 -3.60 -1.25 -18.97
C LEU A 111 -3.91 -2.73 -18.72
N ASP A 112 -3.68 -3.56 -19.72
CA ASP A 112 -3.90 -5.01 -19.67
C ASP A 112 -2.87 -5.75 -20.56
N GLY A 113 -2.69 -7.05 -20.32
CA GLY A 113 -1.69 -7.86 -21.01
C GLY A 113 -0.34 -7.94 -20.28
N GLY A 114 -0.32 -7.77 -18.95
CA GLY A 114 0.91 -7.85 -18.15
C GLY A 114 1.67 -9.18 -18.30
N HIS A 115 0.95 -10.32 -18.41
CA HIS A 115 1.60 -11.62 -18.68
C HIS A 115 2.15 -11.71 -20.11
N ASN A 116 1.44 -11.20 -21.12
CA ASN A 116 1.94 -11.12 -22.50
C ASN A 116 3.22 -10.29 -22.54
N THR A 117 3.17 -9.10 -21.97
CA THR A 117 4.30 -8.17 -21.95
C THR A 117 5.50 -8.77 -21.22
N LEU A 118 5.29 -9.41 -20.06
CA LEU A 118 6.36 -10.09 -19.32
C LEU A 118 6.94 -11.27 -20.12
N ALA A 119 6.11 -12.08 -20.75
CA ALA A 119 6.56 -13.22 -21.56
C ALA A 119 7.41 -12.75 -22.76
N ILE A 120 6.95 -11.74 -23.48
CA ILE A 120 7.68 -11.09 -24.58
C ILE A 120 9.02 -10.55 -24.09
N ALA A 121 9.03 -9.85 -22.94
CA ALA A 121 10.26 -9.30 -22.38
C ALA A 121 11.27 -10.40 -22.01
N LEU A 122 10.81 -11.50 -21.40
CA LEU A 122 11.65 -12.65 -21.04
C LEU A 122 12.20 -13.35 -22.29
N TYR A 123 11.38 -13.54 -23.32
CA TYR A 123 11.81 -14.10 -24.60
C TYR A 123 12.91 -13.23 -25.25
N LEU A 124 12.67 -11.91 -25.37
CA LEU A 124 13.66 -10.98 -25.95
C LEU A 124 14.96 -10.93 -25.13
N LEU A 125 14.89 -11.09 -23.81
CA LEU A 125 16.07 -11.22 -22.96
C LEU A 125 16.85 -12.50 -23.25
N GLU A 126 16.17 -13.63 -23.48
CA GLU A 126 16.82 -14.89 -23.88
C GLU A 126 17.56 -14.70 -25.21
N GLU A 127 16.91 -14.11 -26.22
CA GLU A 127 17.53 -13.83 -27.53
C GLU A 127 18.71 -12.85 -27.41
N ALA A 128 18.56 -11.78 -26.62
CA ALA A 128 19.60 -10.78 -26.41
C ALA A 128 20.85 -11.36 -25.73
N ILE A 129 20.69 -12.37 -24.86
CA ILE A 129 21.82 -13.08 -24.24
C ILE A 129 22.59 -13.87 -25.30
N LEU A 130 21.89 -14.51 -26.24
CA LEU A 130 22.48 -15.35 -27.28
C LEU A 130 23.27 -14.56 -28.35
N LEU A 131 23.09 -13.23 -28.41
CA LEU A 131 23.92 -12.36 -29.26
C LEU A 131 25.40 -12.28 -28.81
N SER A 132 25.71 -12.68 -27.57
CA SER A 132 27.09 -12.67 -27.06
C SER A 132 27.89 -13.84 -27.59
N SER A 133 29.07 -13.59 -28.17
CA SER A 133 29.98 -14.68 -28.59
C SER A 133 30.76 -15.33 -27.44
N ASN A 134 30.67 -14.81 -26.21
CA ASN A 134 31.35 -15.36 -25.03
C ASN A 134 30.44 -16.39 -24.30
N PRO A 135 30.81 -17.69 -24.27
CA PRO A 135 30.00 -18.74 -23.62
C PRO A 135 29.81 -18.56 -22.11
N GLU A 136 30.83 -18.11 -21.38
CA GLU A 136 30.74 -17.88 -19.93
C GLU A 136 29.74 -16.75 -19.63
N LYS A 137 29.72 -15.71 -20.47
CA LYS A 137 28.77 -14.60 -20.34
C LYS A 137 27.34 -15.05 -20.65
N ILE A 138 27.15 -15.91 -21.66
CA ILE A 138 25.86 -16.53 -21.96
C ILE A 138 25.37 -17.31 -20.74
N GLU A 139 26.18 -18.24 -20.23
CA GLU A 139 25.79 -19.11 -19.11
C GLU A 139 25.45 -18.30 -17.85
N LYS A 140 26.29 -17.30 -17.53
CA LYS A 140 26.06 -16.41 -16.39
C LYS A 140 24.73 -15.67 -16.51
N ASN A 141 24.46 -15.04 -17.66
CA ASN A 141 23.25 -14.27 -17.86
C ASN A 141 22.00 -15.17 -17.91
N GLN A 142 22.09 -16.37 -18.48
CA GLN A 142 21.00 -17.36 -18.43
C GLN A 142 20.69 -17.78 -16.99
N LYS A 143 21.72 -18.04 -16.16
CA LYS A 143 21.53 -18.35 -14.73
C LYS A 143 20.86 -17.21 -13.98
N GLU A 144 21.23 -15.96 -14.25
CA GLU A 144 20.58 -14.79 -13.67
C GLU A 144 19.12 -14.66 -14.14
N LEU A 145 18.85 -14.80 -15.45
CA LEU A 145 17.50 -14.70 -16.01
C LEU A 145 16.56 -15.77 -15.44
N ARG A 146 17.02 -16.99 -15.16
CA ARG A 146 16.21 -18.04 -14.50
C ARG A 146 15.69 -17.61 -13.12
N LYS A 147 16.39 -16.70 -12.43
CA LYS A 147 16.01 -16.14 -11.13
C LYS A 147 15.01 -14.99 -11.24
N VAL A 148 14.81 -14.43 -12.44
CA VAL A 148 13.82 -13.38 -12.70
C VAL A 148 12.42 -13.99 -12.71
N LYS A 149 11.60 -13.61 -11.73
CA LYS A 149 10.22 -14.11 -11.55
C LYS A 149 9.17 -13.01 -11.64
N THR A 150 9.50 -11.76 -11.38
CA THR A 150 8.54 -10.63 -11.36
C THR A 150 8.89 -9.57 -12.40
N TRP A 151 7.92 -8.70 -12.72
CA TRP A 151 8.14 -7.53 -13.58
C TRP A 151 9.31 -6.67 -13.11
N ASP A 152 9.39 -6.33 -11.81
CA ASP A 152 10.45 -5.46 -11.29
C ASP A 152 11.84 -6.08 -11.43
N GLN A 153 11.95 -7.39 -11.19
CA GLN A 153 13.18 -8.13 -11.43
C GLN A 153 13.54 -8.15 -12.91
N MET A 154 12.54 -8.27 -13.79
CA MET A 154 12.71 -8.21 -15.23
C MET A 154 13.21 -6.82 -15.65
N LYS A 155 12.60 -5.72 -15.21
CA LYS A 155 13.05 -4.36 -15.55
C LYS A 155 14.48 -4.07 -15.08
N LYS A 156 14.85 -4.55 -13.88
CA LYS A 156 16.24 -4.46 -13.40
C LYS A 156 17.22 -5.18 -14.33
N PHE A 157 16.86 -6.38 -14.78
CA PHE A 157 17.70 -7.16 -15.70
C PHE A 157 17.67 -6.61 -17.14
N TRP A 158 16.53 -6.08 -17.60
CA TRP A 158 16.35 -5.40 -18.88
C TRP A 158 17.30 -4.21 -19.00
N LYS A 159 17.38 -3.35 -17.98
CA LYS A 159 18.31 -2.23 -17.94
C LYS A 159 19.78 -2.67 -18.06
N LYS A 160 20.15 -3.80 -17.46
CA LYS A 160 21.51 -4.39 -17.60
C LYS A 160 21.78 -4.89 -19.03
N MET A 161 20.75 -5.33 -19.74
CA MET A 161 20.83 -5.93 -21.08
C MET A 161 20.44 -4.97 -22.21
N GLU A 162 20.13 -3.71 -21.90
CA GLU A 162 19.52 -2.72 -22.79
C GLU A 162 20.23 -2.58 -24.15
N ARG A 163 21.57 -2.54 -24.14
CA ARG A 163 22.37 -2.47 -25.37
C ARG A 163 22.12 -3.67 -26.29
N SER A 164 22.12 -4.88 -25.73
CA SER A 164 21.90 -6.11 -26.50
C SER A 164 20.46 -6.22 -26.98
N ILE A 165 19.50 -5.79 -26.17
CA ILE A 165 18.07 -5.79 -26.53
C ILE A 165 17.83 -4.83 -27.69
N ASN A 166 18.42 -3.64 -27.67
CA ASN A 166 18.26 -2.66 -28.75
C ASN A 166 18.76 -3.18 -30.11
N LEU A 167 19.72 -4.11 -30.14
CA LEU A 167 20.15 -4.76 -31.39
C LEU A 167 19.04 -5.61 -32.02
N LEU A 168 18.13 -6.18 -31.21
CA LEU A 168 17.04 -7.03 -31.70
C LEU A 168 15.98 -6.26 -32.50
N LYS A 169 15.90 -4.92 -32.37
CA LYS A 169 14.97 -4.09 -33.16
C LYS A 169 15.15 -4.29 -34.67
N ASN A 170 16.39 -4.56 -35.10
CA ASN A 170 16.74 -4.77 -36.50
C ASN A 170 16.94 -6.25 -36.86
N SER A 171 16.72 -7.18 -35.92
CA SER A 171 16.88 -8.61 -36.14
C SER A 171 15.58 -9.22 -36.66
N GLU A 172 15.58 -9.73 -37.89
CA GLU A 172 14.40 -10.35 -38.50
C GLU A 172 14.40 -11.86 -38.28
N SER A 173 13.28 -12.39 -37.79
CA SER A 173 13.00 -13.82 -37.69
C SER A 173 11.48 -14.02 -37.57
N GLU A 174 10.99 -15.24 -37.81
CA GLU A 174 9.56 -15.55 -37.64
C GLU A 174 9.08 -15.24 -36.22
N SER A 175 9.88 -15.54 -35.20
CA SER A 175 9.57 -15.26 -33.80
C SER A 175 9.66 -13.76 -33.44
N HIS A 176 10.66 -13.03 -33.97
CA HIS A 176 10.76 -11.59 -33.75
C HIS A 176 9.64 -10.81 -34.46
N ASP A 177 9.16 -11.35 -35.57
CA ASP A 177 8.08 -10.78 -36.38
C ASP A 177 6.71 -11.35 -36.03
N ALA A 178 6.62 -12.25 -35.04
CA ALA A 178 5.36 -12.76 -34.53
C ALA A 178 4.44 -11.60 -34.14
N LEU A 179 3.19 -11.69 -34.58
CA LEU A 179 2.22 -10.61 -34.50
C LEU A 179 1.49 -10.67 -33.16
N VAL A 180 1.76 -9.70 -32.29
CA VAL A 180 1.09 -9.54 -30.99
C VAL A 180 -0.16 -8.68 -31.21
N PRO A 181 -1.37 -9.16 -30.87
CA PRO A 181 -2.55 -8.32 -30.91
C PRO A 181 -2.39 -7.12 -29.98
N VAL A 182 -2.69 -5.92 -30.46
CA VAL A 182 -2.70 -4.70 -29.64
C VAL A 182 -4.01 -3.95 -29.80
N GLU A 183 -4.44 -3.35 -28.70
CA GLU A 183 -5.54 -2.38 -28.66
C GLU A 183 -5.00 -1.12 -28.00
N ILE A 184 -5.08 0.02 -28.70
CA ILE A 184 -4.66 1.32 -28.22
C ILE A 184 -5.91 2.17 -28.03
N LEU A 185 -6.10 2.69 -26.82
CA LEU A 185 -7.15 3.62 -26.47
C LEU A 185 -6.56 5.02 -26.30
N VAL A 186 -7.17 5.98 -26.98
CA VAL A 186 -6.81 7.40 -26.93
C VAL A 186 -8.09 8.25 -26.92
N PRO A 187 -8.04 9.53 -26.54
CA PRO A 187 -9.20 10.41 -26.61
C PRO A 187 -9.78 10.51 -28.02
N GLY A 188 -11.11 10.66 -28.11
CA GLY A 188 -11.84 10.88 -29.36
C GLY A 188 -11.50 12.21 -30.02
N ALA A 189 -11.22 13.23 -29.22
CA ALA A 189 -10.78 14.56 -29.63
C ALA A 189 -9.60 15.05 -28.76
N LYS A 190 -8.81 15.99 -29.29
CA LYS A 190 -7.64 16.59 -28.60
C LYS A 190 -8.00 17.77 -27.67
N THR A 191 -9.26 17.91 -27.28
CA THR A 191 -9.73 18.96 -26.35
C THR A 191 -9.51 18.54 -24.90
N GLU A 192 -9.21 19.47 -24.00
CA GLU A 192 -9.02 19.20 -22.56
C GLU A 192 -10.18 18.41 -21.94
N GLU A 193 -11.43 18.75 -22.27
CA GLU A 193 -12.63 18.03 -21.81
C GLU A 193 -12.62 16.55 -22.23
N SER A 194 -12.40 16.27 -23.53
CA SER A 194 -12.30 14.89 -24.03
C SER A 194 -11.14 14.10 -23.40
N ILE A 195 -10.02 14.76 -23.07
CA ILE A 195 -8.88 14.13 -22.40
C ILE A 195 -9.27 13.77 -20.95
N HIS A 196 -9.90 14.70 -20.23
CA HIS A 196 -10.37 14.48 -18.86
C HIS A 196 -11.40 13.34 -18.79
N ASP A 197 -12.37 13.33 -19.69
CA ASP A 197 -13.39 12.27 -19.77
C ASP A 197 -12.77 10.91 -20.11
N PHE A 198 -11.78 10.91 -21.00
CA PHE A 198 -11.01 9.72 -21.35
C PHE A 198 -10.27 9.17 -20.12
N LEU A 199 -9.53 10.00 -19.38
CA LEU A 199 -8.80 9.60 -18.18
C LEU A 199 -9.73 9.06 -17.09
N SER A 200 -10.92 9.65 -16.94
CA SER A 200 -11.95 9.13 -16.04
C SER A 200 -12.47 7.75 -16.48
N SER A 201 -12.63 7.55 -17.79
CA SER A 201 -13.13 6.30 -18.37
C SER A 201 -12.09 5.18 -18.37
N ILE A 202 -10.81 5.50 -18.55
CA ILE A 202 -9.73 4.51 -18.73
C ILE A 202 -9.53 3.65 -17.50
N LEU A 203 -9.71 4.20 -16.29
CA LEU A 203 -9.67 3.47 -15.03
C LEU A 203 -10.74 2.38 -14.98
N LEU A 204 -11.97 2.71 -15.38
CA LEU A 204 -13.09 1.77 -15.40
C LEU A 204 -12.88 0.68 -16.46
N ILE A 205 -12.35 1.05 -17.63
CA ILE A 205 -12.03 0.11 -18.70
C ILE A 205 -10.92 -0.85 -18.26
N CYS A 206 -9.84 -0.32 -17.68
CA CYS A 206 -8.74 -1.10 -17.13
C CYS A 206 -9.25 -2.10 -16.08
N ALA A 207 -10.14 -1.64 -15.19
CA ALA A 207 -10.77 -2.48 -14.18
C ALA A 207 -11.59 -3.63 -14.81
N ALA A 208 -12.42 -3.31 -15.81
CA ALA A 208 -13.29 -4.26 -16.48
C ALA A 208 -12.52 -5.30 -17.30
N ARG A 209 -11.43 -4.91 -17.97
CA ARG A 209 -10.63 -5.81 -18.82
C ARG A 209 -9.81 -6.81 -18.01
N ASN A 210 -9.44 -6.45 -16.78
CA ASN A 210 -8.72 -7.32 -15.86
C ASN A 210 -9.63 -8.32 -15.09
N ASN A 211 -10.91 -8.46 -15.44
CA ASN A 211 -11.94 -9.15 -14.64
C ASN A 211 -11.98 -10.69 -14.69
N ASN A 212 -11.02 -11.39 -15.32
CA ASN A 212 -10.96 -12.88 -15.27
C ASN A 212 -11.02 -13.42 -13.81
N VAL A 213 -10.63 -12.58 -12.84
CA VAL A 213 -10.98 -12.64 -11.42
C VAL A 213 -11.36 -11.21 -11.01
N GLN A 214 -12.45 -10.99 -10.26
CA GLN A 214 -12.88 -9.65 -9.85
C GLN A 214 -11.72 -8.91 -9.14
N LEU A 215 -11.37 -7.71 -9.61
CA LEU A 215 -10.39 -6.86 -8.93
C LEU A 215 -10.91 -6.50 -7.54
N LYS A 216 -10.05 -6.63 -6.53
CA LYS A 216 -10.44 -6.28 -5.17
C LYS A 216 -10.56 -4.77 -5.05
N ALA A 217 -11.54 -4.29 -4.27
CA ALA A 217 -11.83 -2.86 -4.13
C ALA A 217 -10.61 -2.03 -3.68
N GLU A 218 -9.73 -2.60 -2.85
CA GLU A 218 -8.48 -1.97 -2.44
C GLU A 218 -7.51 -1.70 -3.61
N THR A 219 -7.53 -2.54 -4.65
CA THR A 219 -6.65 -2.34 -5.80
C THR A 219 -7.09 -1.12 -6.61
N LEU A 220 -8.40 -0.96 -6.79
CA LEU A 220 -8.98 0.18 -7.49
C LEU A 220 -8.79 1.46 -6.71
N ALA A 221 -9.04 1.45 -5.39
CA ALA A 221 -8.77 2.61 -4.53
C ALA A 221 -7.31 3.03 -4.60
N ASN A 222 -6.38 2.06 -4.62
CA ASN A 222 -4.95 2.34 -4.74
C ASN A 222 -4.59 3.01 -6.08
N GLN A 223 -5.18 2.58 -7.19
CA GLN A 223 -4.97 3.20 -8.51
C GLN A 223 -5.59 4.60 -8.62
N ASP A 224 -6.74 4.79 -7.96
CA ASP A 224 -7.41 6.09 -7.87
C ASP A 224 -6.66 7.08 -6.96
N GLY A 225 -5.55 6.68 -6.35
CA GLY A 225 -4.71 7.54 -5.52
C GLY A 225 -5.24 7.78 -4.10
N ILE A 226 -6.26 7.02 -3.66
CA ILE A 226 -6.91 7.18 -2.34
C ILE A 226 -5.94 7.01 -1.18
N PHE A 227 -4.89 6.20 -1.34
CA PHE A 227 -3.93 5.92 -0.28
C PHE A 227 -2.67 6.79 -0.33
N ASP A 228 -2.56 7.73 -1.27
CA ASP A 228 -1.27 8.37 -1.58
C ASP A 228 -0.74 9.24 -0.43
N ASP A 229 -1.58 9.96 0.30
CA ASP A 229 -1.13 10.69 1.50
C ASP A 229 -0.68 9.77 2.65
N LEU A 230 -1.31 8.59 2.78
CA LEU A 230 -0.85 7.56 3.72
C LEU A 230 0.49 6.96 3.25
N LYS A 231 0.64 6.69 1.95
CA LYS A 231 1.92 6.21 1.38
C LYS A 231 3.03 7.20 1.64
N ASN A 232 2.82 8.48 1.35
CA ASN A 232 3.79 9.55 1.59
C ASN A 232 4.22 9.59 3.06
N THR A 233 3.26 9.49 3.98
CA THR A 233 3.53 9.43 5.42
C THR A 233 4.42 8.23 5.78
N LEU A 234 4.06 7.03 5.29
CA LEU A 234 4.80 5.80 5.59
C LEU A 234 6.17 5.78 4.93
N GLU A 235 6.30 6.25 3.70
CA GLU A 235 7.57 6.34 2.98
C GLU A 235 8.54 7.28 3.68
N GLN A 236 8.06 8.41 4.21
CA GLN A 236 8.90 9.39 4.91
C GLN A 236 9.30 8.92 6.31
N GLN A 237 8.39 8.31 7.07
CA GLN A 237 8.63 8.02 8.49
C GLN A 237 9.08 6.57 8.75
N VAL A 238 8.60 5.61 7.95
CA VAL A 238 8.87 4.16 8.10
C VAL A 238 9.08 3.48 6.72
N PRO A 239 10.10 3.90 5.95
CA PRO A 239 10.31 3.47 4.56
C PRO A 239 10.43 1.96 4.38
N ASP A 240 10.95 1.24 5.37
CA ASP A 240 11.08 -0.22 5.30
C ASP A 240 9.73 -0.92 5.46
N VAL A 241 8.82 -0.37 6.25
CA VAL A 241 7.43 -0.84 6.34
C VAL A 241 6.73 -0.55 5.00
N TYR A 242 6.88 0.66 4.48
CA TYR A 242 6.28 1.09 3.20
C TYR A 242 6.58 0.12 2.05
N LYS A 243 7.86 -0.27 1.90
CA LYS A 243 8.33 -1.18 0.85
C LYS A 243 7.79 -2.61 0.97
N ASN A 244 7.39 -3.03 2.18
CA ASN A 244 6.92 -4.39 2.45
C ASN A 244 5.39 -4.52 2.39
N ILE A 245 4.67 -3.44 2.12
CA ILE A 245 3.22 -3.45 1.91
C ILE A 245 2.89 -3.92 0.48
N SER A 246 1.96 -4.87 0.38
CA SER A 246 1.37 -5.26 -0.90
C SER A 246 0.28 -4.26 -1.31
N TRP A 247 0.64 -3.23 -2.06
CA TRP A 247 -0.29 -2.19 -2.55
C TRP A 247 -1.14 -2.64 -3.74
N LYS A 248 -0.65 -3.58 -4.54
CA LYS A 248 -1.34 -4.17 -5.70
C LYS A 248 -1.45 -5.69 -5.60
N THR A 249 -2.40 -6.25 -6.34
CA THR A 249 -2.53 -7.71 -6.45
C THR A 249 -1.29 -8.29 -7.14
N ASN A 250 -0.72 -9.37 -6.57
CA ASN A 250 0.54 -10.02 -6.99
C ASN A 250 1.82 -9.18 -6.82
N GLN A 251 1.75 -8.02 -6.18
CA GLN A 251 2.95 -7.33 -5.73
C GLN A 251 3.63 -8.14 -4.61
N PRO A 252 4.97 -8.25 -4.61
CA PRO A 252 5.68 -8.80 -3.46
C PRO A 252 5.47 -7.90 -2.22
N GLY A 253 5.24 -8.51 -1.07
CA GLY A 253 5.11 -7.79 0.20
C GLY A 253 4.52 -8.70 1.26
N ASP A 254 5.01 -8.57 2.49
CA ASP A 254 4.57 -9.40 3.62
C ASP A 254 3.43 -8.75 4.42
N ILE A 255 3.15 -7.46 4.18
CA ILE A 255 2.13 -6.69 4.91
C ILE A 255 0.88 -6.54 4.04
N ASP A 256 -0.25 -7.07 4.53
CA ASP A 256 -1.58 -6.95 3.92
C ASP A 256 -2.11 -5.52 4.08
N LEU A 257 -2.28 -4.80 2.95
CA LEU A 257 -2.81 -3.44 2.92
C LEU A 257 -4.12 -3.30 3.70
N ARG A 258 -5.04 -4.28 3.60
CA ARG A 258 -6.34 -4.16 4.27
C ARG A 258 -6.21 -4.24 5.79
N PHE A 259 -5.22 -4.99 6.28
CA PHE A 259 -4.92 -5.05 7.70
C PHE A 259 -4.28 -3.75 8.20
N LEU A 260 -3.38 -3.16 7.41
CA LEU A 260 -2.86 -1.82 7.69
C LEU A 260 -3.99 -0.80 7.81
N ILE A 261 -4.92 -0.76 6.84
CA ILE A 261 -6.06 0.17 6.88
C ILE A 261 -6.92 -0.04 8.13
N SER A 262 -7.14 -1.29 8.59
CA SER A 262 -7.81 -1.55 9.87
C SER A 262 -7.14 -0.88 11.07
N LEU A 263 -5.80 -0.76 11.07
CA LEU A 263 -5.03 -0.08 12.13
C LEU A 263 -5.03 1.45 11.96
N VAL A 264 -5.04 1.96 10.72
CA VAL A 264 -5.16 3.40 10.45
C VAL A 264 -6.43 3.99 11.09
N TRP A 265 -7.50 3.18 11.17
CA TRP A 265 -8.75 3.54 11.85
C TRP A 265 -8.63 3.80 13.36
N ILE A 266 -7.49 3.50 14.00
CA ILE A 266 -7.27 3.81 15.41
C ILE A 266 -7.19 5.33 15.63
N THR A 267 -6.42 6.03 14.80
CA THR A 267 -6.29 7.49 14.85
C THR A 267 -7.37 8.17 14.03
N LEU A 268 -7.70 7.66 12.84
CA LEU A 268 -8.79 8.20 12.02
C LEU A 268 -10.16 8.08 12.70
N GLY A 269 -10.39 7.05 13.52
CA GLY A 269 -11.63 6.91 14.27
C GLY A 269 -11.90 8.12 15.16
N VAL A 270 -10.85 8.63 15.82
CA VAL A 270 -10.95 9.82 16.68
C VAL A 270 -11.18 11.08 15.84
N ALA A 271 -10.47 11.25 14.72
CA ALA A 271 -10.73 12.36 13.79
C ALA A 271 -12.19 12.37 13.33
N LEU A 272 -12.71 11.20 12.94
CA LEU A 272 -14.08 11.08 12.44
C LEU A 272 -15.13 11.30 13.53
N GLU A 273 -14.86 10.94 14.78
CA GLU A 273 -15.75 11.28 15.91
C GLU A 273 -15.90 12.81 16.05
N GLU A 274 -14.81 13.57 15.92
CA GLU A 274 -14.87 15.04 15.98
C GLU A 274 -15.53 15.67 14.75
N LEU A 275 -15.26 15.13 13.56
CA LEU A 275 -15.92 15.58 12.32
C LEU A 275 -17.42 15.30 12.34
N ASN A 276 -17.85 14.21 12.98
CA ASN A 276 -19.26 13.89 13.16
C ASN A 276 -19.94 14.82 14.18
N LYS A 277 -19.24 15.21 15.26
CA LYS A 277 -19.76 16.20 16.24
C LYS A 277 -19.91 17.59 15.65
N SER A 278 -19.03 17.96 14.73
CA SER A 278 -19.01 19.25 14.04
C SER A 278 -19.84 19.28 12.75
N ASP A 279 -20.61 18.22 12.47
CA ASP A 279 -21.48 18.09 11.29
C ASP A 279 -20.77 18.16 9.92
N VAL A 280 -19.42 18.08 9.89
CA VAL A 280 -18.61 18.07 8.65
C VAL A 280 -18.87 16.79 7.85
N ILE A 281 -18.96 15.65 8.55
CA ILE A 281 -19.29 14.35 7.97
C ILE A 281 -20.49 13.77 8.72
N LYS A 282 -21.52 13.31 7.99
CA LYS A 282 -22.76 12.78 8.61
C LYS A 282 -23.01 11.30 8.36
N ASN A 283 -22.50 10.79 7.24
CA ASN A 283 -22.88 9.47 6.73
C ASN A 283 -21.83 8.38 6.98
N ILE A 284 -20.67 8.74 7.53
CA ILE A 284 -19.56 7.82 7.78
C ILE A 284 -19.36 7.70 9.28
N LYS A 285 -19.37 6.46 9.77
CA LYS A 285 -19.15 6.16 11.19
C LYS A 285 -17.73 5.66 11.43
N PRO A 286 -17.11 6.01 12.58
CA PRO A 286 -15.85 5.41 13.02
C PRO A 286 -15.91 3.88 12.92
N LEU A 287 -14.78 3.26 12.55
CA LEU A 287 -14.70 1.81 12.44
C LEU A 287 -14.61 1.19 13.85
N PRO A 288 -15.57 0.32 14.24
CA PRO A 288 -15.47 -0.42 15.49
C PRO A 288 -14.30 -1.41 15.44
N GLY A 289 -13.64 -1.66 16.58
CA GLY A 289 -12.51 -2.60 16.65
C GLY A 289 -12.87 -4.02 16.24
N THR A 290 -14.05 -4.49 16.63
CA THR A 290 -14.61 -5.78 16.19
C THR A 290 -14.75 -5.87 14.67
N THR A 291 -15.14 -4.77 14.00
CA THR A 291 -15.21 -4.70 12.54
C THR A 291 -13.82 -4.62 11.91
N ALA A 292 -12.90 -3.86 12.51
CA ALA A 292 -11.51 -3.77 12.05
C ALA A 292 -10.79 -5.14 12.06
N TYR A 293 -11.13 -6.01 13.03
CA TYR A 293 -10.68 -7.39 13.08
C TYR A 293 -11.42 -8.30 12.08
N SER A 294 -12.75 -8.25 12.06
CA SER A 294 -13.57 -9.24 11.35
C SER A 294 -13.83 -8.93 9.86
N SER A 295 -13.73 -7.66 9.46
CA SER A 295 -14.05 -7.20 8.10
C SER A 295 -13.05 -6.16 7.59
N LYS A 296 -11.87 -6.63 7.19
CA LYS A 296 -10.83 -5.78 6.59
C LYS A 296 -11.30 -5.06 5.32
N SER A 297 -12.23 -5.64 4.56
CA SER A 297 -12.81 -5.00 3.37
C SER A 297 -13.66 -3.79 3.73
N GLU A 298 -14.38 -3.84 4.85
CA GLU A 298 -15.17 -2.70 5.34
C GLU A 298 -14.27 -1.55 5.79
N ALA A 299 -13.11 -1.86 6.38
CA ALA A 299 -12.11 -0.86 6.74
C ALA A 299 -11.63 -0.06 5.51
N VAL A 300 -11.36 -0.76 4.41
CA VAL A 300 -10.97 -0.14 3.13
C VAL A 300 -12.12 0.67 2.53
N ARG A 301 -13.33 0.12 2.51
CA ARG A 301 -14.51 0.81 1.96
C ARG A 301 -14.75 2.15 2.66
N ARG A 302 -14.81 2.15 3.99
CA ARG A 302 -15.03 3.39 4.76
C ARG A 302 -13.88 4.38 4.60
N TYR A 303 -12.64 3.89 4.49
CA TYR A 303 -11.48 4.76 4.28
C TYR A 303 -11.62 5.49 2.94
N LYS A 304 -11.94 4.75 1.87
CA LYS A 304 -12.23 5.34 0.56
C LYS A 304 -13.37 6.35 0.65
N ASP A 305 -14.49 5.99 1.26
CA ASP A 305 -15.65 6.87 1.40
C ASP A 305 -15.27 8.17 2.14
N LEU A 306 -14.41 8.09 3.17
CA LEU A 306 -13.94 9.25 3.93
C LEU A 306 -13.02 10.15 3.10
N ILE A 307 -11.99 9.60 2.47
CA ILE A 307 -11.04 10.39 1.67
C ILE A 307 -11.74 11.01 0.46
N SER A 308 -12.72 10.34 -0.14
CA SER A 308 -13.49 10.90 -1.25
C SER A 308 -14.60 11.88 -0.84
N SER A 309 -14.74 12.20 0.46
CA SER A 309 -15.79 13.09 0.95
C SER A 309 -15.40 14.57 0.83
N ASN A 310 -16.38 15.41 0.46
CA ASN A 310 -16.22 16.86 0.44
C ASN A 310 -15.78 17.38 1.83
N GLY A 311 -14.82 18.29 1.85
CA GLY A 311 -14.28 18.87 3.09
C GLY A 311 -13.18 18.04 3.76
N ILE A 312 -12.83 16.87 3.21
CA ILE A 312 -11.72 16.03 3.69
C ILE A 312 -10.50 16.18 2.78
N SER A 313 -10.71 16.00 1.48
CA SER A 313 -9.67 16.01 0.46
C SER A 313 -10.20 16.63 -0.83
N HIS A 314 -9.28 17.03 -1.70
CA HIS A 314 -9.57 17.28 -3.11
C HIS A 314 -8.81 16.29 -3.98
N LYS A 315 -9.35 16.04 -5.18
CA LYS A 315 -8.71 15.20 -6.19
C LYS A 315 -7.84 16.07 -7.09
N GLU A 316 -6.55 15.76 -7.17
CA GLU A 316 -5.62 16.38 -8.11
C GLU A 316 -5.42 15.45 -9.31
N THR A 317 -5.68 15.97 -10.50
CA THR A 317 -5.51 15.27 -11.78
C THR A 317 -4.79 16.16 -12.78
N GLY A 318 -3.76 15.64 -13.45
CA GLY A 318 -3.02 16.33 -14.51
C GLY A 318 -1.52 16.05 -14.46
N GLY A 319 -0.86 15.96 -15.62
CA GLY A 319 0.51 15.44 -15.70
C GLY A 319 0.63 14.08 -15.01
N ASP A 320 1.73 13.82 -14.29
CA ASP A 320 1.97 12.55 -13.58
C ASP A 320 1.10 12.32 -12.32
N THR A 321 0.09 13.16 -12.09
CA THR A 321 -0.70 13.17 -10.86
C THR A 321 -2.13 12.65 -11.08
N ASN A 322 -2.49 11.61 -10.33
CA ASN A 322 -3.86 11.17 -10.08
C ASN A 322 -3.92 10.73 -8.61
N THR A 323 -4.25 11.67 -7.74
CA THR A 323 -4.15 11.50 -6.29
C THR A 323 -5.27 12.23 -5.55
N TRP A 324 -5.57 11.76 -4.35
CA TRP A 324 -6.40 12.48 -3.39
C TRP A 324 -5.49 13.14 -2.36
N VAL A 325 -5.52 14.47 -2.28
CA VAL A 325 -4.75 15.26 -1.31
C VAL A 325 -5.62 15.59 -0.12
N VAL A 326 -5.21 15.19 1.08
CA VAL A 326 -5.92 15.45 2.33
C VAL A 326 -5.62 16.86 2.82
N ASP A 327 -6.68 17.67 2.84
CA ASP A 327 -6.66 19.05 3.31
C ASP A 327 -7.04 19.16 4.77
N ASN A 328 -7.98 18.31 5.22
CA ASN A 328 -8.53 18.41 6.56
C ASN A 328 -7.44 18.15 7.62
N PRO A 329 -7.21 19.10 8.55
CA PRO A 329 -6.08 19.02 9.48
C PRO A 329 -6.20 17.84 10.46
N GLN A 330 -7.41 17.47 10.87
CA GLN A 330 -7.65 16.32 11.77
C GLN A 330 -7.36 15.00 11.06
N VAL A 331 -7.81 14.83 9.82
CA VAL A 331 -7.52 13.62 9.03
C VAL A 331 -6.03 13.54 8.69
N LYS A 332 -5.42 14.65 8.28
CA LYS A 332 -4.00 14.72 7.93
C LYS A 332 -3.09 14.39 9.13
N SER A 333 -3.37 14.97 10.30
CA SER A 333 -2.63 14.66 11.53
C SER A 333 -2.86 13.22 12.00
N ALA A 334 -4.09 12.69 11.90
CA ALA A 334 -4.38 11.30 12.19
C ALA A 334 -3.57 10.32 11.33
N LEU A 335 -3.40 10.59 10.03
CA LEU A 335 -2.56 9.78 9.14
C LEU A 335 -1.08 9.86 9.56
N LYS A 336 -0.57 11.05 9.91
CA LYS A 336 0.80 11.25 10.40
C LYS A 336 1.13 10.49 11.67
N MET A 337 0.12 10.13 12.48
CA MET A 337 0.29 9.36 13.71
C MET A 337 0.37 7.84 13.49
N VAL A 338 0.03 7.34 12.30
CA VAL A 338 -0.01 5.89 11.99
C VAL A 338 1.33 5.18 12.21
N PRO A 339 2.50 5.73 11.85
CA PRO A 339 3.79 5.04 12.08
C PRO A 339 4.00 4.62 13.54
N LYS A 340 3.62 5.47 14.50
CA LYS A 340 3.70 5.17 15.93
C LYS A 340 2.72 4.05 16.35
N VAL A 341 1.55 3.95 15.71
CA VAL A 341 0.62 2.82 15.92
C VAL A 341 1.27 1.49 15.50
N LEU A 342 2.00 1.48 14.37
CA LEU A 342 2.69 0.28 13.87
C LEU A 342 3.86 -0.12 14.78
N GLU A 343 4.59 0.86 15.29
CA GLU A 343 5.67 0.66 16.25
C GLU A 343 5.14 0.01 17.56
N VAL A 344 4.07 0.56 18.13
CA VAL A 344 3.44 -0.03 19.32
C VAL A 344 2.88 -1.41 19.05
N TYR A 345 2.31 -1.65 17.86
CA TYR A 345 1.83 -2.98 17.48
C TYR A 345 2.95 -4.00 17.59
N ASP A 346 4.11 -3.72 17.00
CA ASP A 346 5.27 -4.61 17.04
C ASP A 346 5.78 -4.82 18.46
N TYR A 347 5.83 -3.76 19.27
CA TYR A 347 6.26 -3.85 20.67
C TYR A 347 5.32 -4.75 21.49
N VAL A 348 4.00 -4.54 21.39
CA VAL A 348 3.01 -5.36 22.10
C VAL A 348 3.06 -6.80 21.59
N TYR A 349 3.23 -7.00 20.28
CA TYR A 349 3.32 -8.34 19.70
C TYR A 349 4.51 -9.12 20.25
N GLU A 350 5.66 -8.46 20.40
CA GLU A 350 6.86 -9.04 21.00
C GLU A 350 6.66 -9.32 22.50
N ASN A 351 6.05 -8.41 23.25
CA ASN A 351 6.01 -8.45 24.72
C ASN A 351 4.69 -8.99 25.32
N PHE A 352 3.79 -9.50 24.47
CA PHE A 352 2.48 -9.99 24.90
C PHE A 352 2.58 -11.12 25.92
N GLN A 353 3.44 -12.11 25.64
CA GLN A 353 3.65 -13.26 26.50
C GLN A 353 4.09 -12.85 27.90
N ASP A 354 5.10 -11.99 27.98
CA ASP A 354 5.73 -11.60 29.24
C ASP A 354 4.72 -10.81 30.10
N SER A 355 4.00 -9.89 29.46
CA SER A 355 2.94 -9.10 30.09
C SER A 355 1.74 -9.95 30.55
N TYR A 356 1.37 -10.97 29.78
CA TYR A 356 0.33 -11.93 30.19
C TYR A 356 0.79 -12.77 31.39
N ASN A 357 2.05 -13.19 31.41
CA ASN A 357 2.60 -14.02 32.49
C ASN A 357 2.82 -13.23 33.80
N MET A 358 3.01 -11.90 33.72
CA MET A 358 3.02 -11.02 34.90
C MET A 358 1.69 -10.98 35.66
N ASN A 359 0.60 -11.48 35.06
CA ASN A 359 -0.73 -11.57 35.67
C ASN A 359 -1.08 -13.02 36.06
N ASP A 360 -0.12 -13.75 36.60
CA ASP A 360 -0.23 -15.19 36.96
C ASP A 360 -0.67 -16.09 35.79
N GLY A 361 -0.47 -15.61 34.56
CA GLY A 361 -0.75 -16.33 33.33
C GLY A 361 0.34 -17.33 32.97
N LYS A 362 -0.02 -18.33 32.15
CA LYS A 362 0.93 -19.21 31.47
C LYS A 362 0.65 -19.20 29.97
N PHE A 363 1.01 -18.11 29.30
CA PHE A 363 0.67 -17.85 27.90
C PHE A 363 1.07 -19.01 26.97
N GLY A 364 2.30 -19.49 27.13
CA GLY A 364 2.81 -20.62 26.36
C GLY A 364 2.13 -21.97 26.65
N ARG A 365 1.19 -22.07 27.61
CA ARG A 365 0.36 -23.27 27.81
C ARG A 365 -0.96 -23.24 27.05
N ILE A 366 -1.36 -22.08 26.52
CA ILE A 366 -2.60 -21.93 25.74
C ILE A 366 -2.41 -22.63 24.39
N GLU A 367 -3.30 -23.57 24.07
CA GLU A 367 -3.15 -24.43 22.89
C GLU A 367 -3.12 -23.64 21.58
N VAL A 368 -4.05 -22.69 21.39
CA VAL A 368 -4.12 -21.89 20.16
C VAL A 368 -2.84 -21.07 19.93
N VAL A 369 -2.21 -20.58 21.01
CA VAL A 369 -0.97 -19.80 20.96
C VAL A 369 0.20 -20.68 20.53
N LYS A 370 0.31 -21.91 21.07
CA LYS A 370 1.31 -22.89 20.63
C LYS A 370 1.15 -23.23 19.15
N ASN A 371 -0.09 -23.46 18.73
CA ASN A 371 -0.38 -23.86 17.35
C ASN A 371 -0.07 -22.72 16.35
N GLU A 372 -0.50 -21.49 16.65
CA GLU A 372 -0.16 -20.30 15.87
C GLU A 372 1.36 -20.11 15.77
N SER A 373 2.07 -20.20 16.88
CA SER A 373 3.52 -19.98 16.94
C SER A 373 4.29 -21.04 16.14
N LYS A 374 3.90 -22.32 16.22
CA LYS A 374 4.52 -23.42 15.46
C LYS A 374 4.35 -23.30 13.95
N GLN A 375 3.24 -22.70 13.49
CA GLN A 375 2.96 -22.53 12.07
C GLN A 375 3.78 -21.41 11.42
N ARG A 376 4.39 -20.52 12.22
CA ARG A 376 5.17 -19.41 11.69
C ARG A 376 6.59 -19.84 11.35
N ARG A 377 6.89 -19.86 10.05
CA ARG A 377 8.23 -20.16 9.50
C ARG A 377 9.30 -19.15 9.91
N ASN A 378 8.93 -17.88 10.08
CA ASN A 378 9.83 -16.80 10.50
C ASN A 378 9.21 -16.06 11.69
N PHE A 379 9.88 -16.09 12.83
CA PHE A 379 9.44 -15.45 14.07
C PHE A 379 9.82 -13.96 14.03
N LYS A 380 9.10 -13.18 13.21
CA LYS A 380 9.36 -11.75 13.03
C LYS A 380 8.17 -10.91 13.48
N THR A 381 8.44 -9.69 13.91
CA THR A 381 7.38 -8.69 14.14
C THR A 381 6.68 -8.34 12.81
N PRO A 382 5.36 -8.05 12.82
CA PRO A 382 4.61 -7.87 11.58
C PRO A 382 5.04 -6.69 10.71
N PHE A 383 5.45 -5.56 11.29
CA PHE A 383 5.72 -4.34 10.53
C PHE A 383 7.22 -4.06 10.36
N GLY A 384 7.94 -3.86 11.45
CA GLY A 384 9.38 -3.63 11.49
C GLY A 384 10.23 -4.86 11.16
N ARG A 385 9.63 -6.04 11.05
CA ARG A 385 10.28 -7.31 10.64
C ARG A 385 11.47 -7.69 11.53
N LYS A 386 11.48 -7.23 12.78
CA LYS A 386 12.50 -7.58 13.78
C LYS A 386 12.36 -9.05 14.13
N ASP A 387 13.48 -9.77 14.16
CA ASP A 387 13.51 -11.15 14.64
C ASP A 387 13.16 -11.20 16.14
N ILE A 388 12.27 -12.11 16.50
CA ILE A 388 11.84 -12.35 17.88
C ILE A 388 12.67 -13.51 18.39
N GLU A 389 13.61 -13.19 19.27
CA GLU A 389 14.56 -14.15 19.83
C GLU A 389 13.99 -14.87 21.07
N GLY A 390 14.46 -16.10 21.28
CA GLY A 390 14.14 -16.91 22.45
C GLY A 390 13.44 -18.22 22.09
N PRO A 391 13.97 -19.39 22.53
CA PRO A 391 13.42 -20.71 22.15
C PRO A 391 12.01 -20.97 22.70
N GLU A 392 11.57 -20.19 23.70
CA GLU A 392 10.27 -20.33 24.37
C GLU A 392 9.30 -19.17 24.09
N LYS A 393 9.68 -18.18 23.25
CA LYS A 393 8.77 -17.10 22.92
C LYS A 393 7.64 -17.60 22.04
N MET A 394 6.43 -17.23 22.42
CA MET A 394 5.19 -17.47 21.70
C MET A 394 4.59 -16.13 21.31
N VAL A 395 3.92 -16.11 20.16
CA VAL A 395 3.32 -14.89 19.62
C VAL A 395 1.80 -14.91 19.75
N PRO A 396 1.17 -13.75 20.00
CA PRO A 396 -0.27 -13.67 20.12
C PRO A 396 -0.97 -13.77 18.75
N PRO A 397 -2.06 -14.56 18.65
CA PRO A 397 -3.00 -14.46 17.55
C PRO A 397 -3.56 -13.03 17.41
N ALA A 398 -3.89 -12.62 16.19
CA ALA A 398 -4.41 -11.28 15.90
C ALA A 398 -5.68 -10.92 16.72
N GLY A 399 -6.50 -11.92 17.06
CA GLY A 399 -7.70 -11.71 17.88
C GLY A 399 -7.41 -11.21 19.29
N TYR A 400 -6.25 -11.55 19.86
CA TYR A 400 -5.81 -11.03 21.16
C TYR A 400 -5.16 -9.65 21.04
N MET A 401 -4.47 -9.41 19.92
CA MET A 401 -3.80 -8.15 19.63
C MET A 401 -4.78 -7.00 19.40
N MET A 402 -5.83 -7.23 18.60
CA MET A 402 -6.69 -6.15 18.14
C MET A 402 -7.35 -5.34 19.26
N PRO A 403 -7.94 -5.93 20.32
CA PRO A 403 -8.45 -5.16 21.46
C PRO A 403 -7.39 -4.27 22.12
N VAL A 404 -6.20 -4.84 22.38
CA VAL A 404 -5.09 -4.14 23.06
C VAL A 404 -4.63 -2.94 22.26
N ILE A 405 -4.43 -3.12 20.95
CA ILE A 405 -3.94 -2.07 20.05
C ILE A 405 -5.03 -1.03 19.76
N TYR A 406 -6.30 -1.42 19.65
CA TYR A 406 -7.39 -0.44 19.52
C TYR A 406 -7.51 0.47 20.75
N GLY A 407 -7.02 0.03 21.92
CA GLY A 407 -6.91 0.84 23.13
C GLY A 407 -6.15 2.16 22.93
N LEU A 408 -5.19 2.19 21.99
CA LEU A 408 -4.39 3.37 21.66
C LEU A 408 -5.22 4.61 21.33
N ARG A 409 -6.44 4.45 20.81
CA ARG A 409 -7.35 5.59 20.54
C ARG A 409 -7.57 6.46 21.77
N ASN A 410 -7.52 5.87 22.97
CA ASN A 410 -7.73 6.60 24.22
C ASN A 410 -6.51 7.45 24.62
N LEU A 411 -5.37 7.29 23.95
CA LEU A 411 -4.21 8.17 24.10
C LEU A 411 -4.20 9.31 23.07
N VAL A 412 -5.13 9.35 22.13
CA VAL A 412 -5.25 10.47 21.18
C VAL A 412 -6.05 11.59 21.85
N LYS A 413 -5.65 12.84 21.60
CA LYS A 413 -6.39 14.04 22.00
C LYS A 413 -6.45 15.04 20.84
N VAL A 414 -7.44 15.92 20.90
CA VAL A 414 -7.58 17.04 19.98
C VAL A 414 -6.72 18.19 20.50
N ASN A 415 -5.91 18.76 19.62
CA ASN A 415 -5.30 20.05 19.83
C ASN A 415 -6.26 21.11 19.29
N GLU A 416 -7.04 21.70 20.19
CA GLU A 416 -8.09 22.69 19.85
C GLU A 416 -7.51 23.95 19.16
N GLU A 417 -6.28 24.35 19.52
CA GLU A 417 -5.65 25.54 18.94
C GLU A 417 -5.27 25.32 17.47
N GLN A 418 -4.83 24.12 17.12
CA GLN A 418 -4.37 23.79 15.77
C GLN A 418 -5.41 23.05 14.93
N GLY A 419 -6.52 22.60 15.53
CA GLY A 419 -7.51 21.74 14.87
C GLY A 419 -6.90 20.41 14.41
N THR A 420 -5.88 19.90 15.11
CA THR A 420 -5.16 18.66 14.76
C THR A 420 -5.32 17.62 15.86
N LEU A 421 -4.92 16.38 15.57
CA LEU A 421 -4.77 15.34 16.57
C LEU A 421 -3.31 15.20 17.00
N GLU A 422 -3.11 14.92 18.28
CA GLU A 422 -1.82 14.60 18.87
C GLU A 422 -1.95 13.51 19.94
N TRP A 423 -0.82 12.93 20.33
CA TRP A 423 -0.79 11.99 21.44
C TRP A 423 -0.81 12.74 22.78
N ALA A 424 -1.68 12.33 23.70
CA ALA A 424 -1.68 12.83 25.08
C ALA A 424 -0.39 12.47 25.82
N PHE A 425 0.15 11.28 25.54
CA PHE A 425 1.46 10.81 25.97
C PHE A 425 2.08 10.01 24.84
N ASP A 426 3.42 9.96 24.74
CA ASP A 426 4.07 9.07 23.76
C ASP A 426 3.57 7.63 23.96
N PRO A 427 2.95 7.01 22.94
CA PRO A 427 2.42 5.66 23.04
C PRO A 427 3.47 4.60 23.41
N MET A 428 4.71 4.78 22.98
CA MET A 428 5.81 3.88 23.35
C MET A 428 6.26 4.08 24.79
N GLU A 429 6.23 5.30 25.33
CA GLU A 429 6.44 5.48 26.77
C GLU A 429 5.29 4.89 27.60
N PHE A 430 4.07 4.91 27.06
CA PHE A 430 2.90 4.41 27.79
C PHE A 430 2.79 2.89 27.74
N TYR A 431 2.79 2.30 26.55
CA TYR A 431 2.70 0.84 26.33
C TYR A 431 4.04 0.13 26.50
N GLY A 432 5.16 0.85 26.38
CA GLY A 432 6.51 0.30 26.59
C GLY A 432 6.90 0.11 28.05
N GLU A 433 6.13 0.70 28.98
CA GLU A 433 6.27 0.46 30.40
C GLU A 433 5.69 -0.92 30.75
N PRO A 434 6.51 -1.90 31.22
CA PRO A 434 6.07 -3.28 31.42
C PRO A 434 4.87 -3.39 32.37
N SER A 435 4.85 -2.58 33.42
CA SER A 435 3.74 -2.57 34.38
C SER A 435 2.42 -2.08 33.77
N ASN A 436 2.47 -1.15 32.83
CA ASN A 436 1.29 -0.67 32.11
C ASN A 436 0.78 -1.73 31.14
N LEU A 437 1.66 -2.31 30.34
CA LEU A 437 1.27 -3.34 29.38
C LEU A 437 0.70 -4.58 30.08
N ALA A 438 1.28 -4.99 31.21
CA ALA A 438 0.75 -6.04 32.06
C ALA A 438 -0.67 -5.72 32.54
N LYS A 439 -0.95 -4.50 33.05
CA LYS A 439 -2.31 -4.11 33.46
C LYS A 439 -3.30 -4.12 32.29
N ILE A 440 -2.89 -3.61 31.14
CA ILE A 440 -3.72 -3.56 29.93
C ILE A 440 -4.09 -4.98 29.48
N ILE A 441 -3.11 -5.87 29.30
CA ILE A 441 -3.36 -7.27 28.90
C ILE A 441 -4.11 -8.03 30.00
N GLY A 442 -3.78 -7.80 31.26
CA GLY A 442 -4.43 -8.39 32.42
C GLY A 442 -5.94 -8.13 32.45
N SER A 443 -6.35 -6.91 32.05
CA SER A 443 -7.76 -6.51 32.05
C SER A 443 -8.67 -7.42 31.21
N ILE A 444 -8.14 -8.06 30.14
CA ILE A 444 -8.95 -8.92 29.26
C ILE A 444 -8.77 -10.42 29.49
N MET A 445 -7.92 -10.84 30.42
CA MET A 445 -7.67 -12.27 30.67
C MET A 445 -8.91 -13.04 31.12
N SER A 446 -9.85 -12.38 31.81
CA SER A 446 -11.17 -12.97 32.13
C SER A 446 -11.94 -13.31 30.86
N ASN A 447 -12.10 -12.36 29.93
CA ASN A 447 -12.77 -12.63 28.65
C ASN A 447 -12.11 -13.79 27.91
N MET A 448 -10.77 -13.84 27.91
CA MET A 448 -10.03 -14.95 27.30
C MET A 448 -10.45 -16.30 27.89
N ARG A 449 -10.53 -16.41 29.23
CA ARG A 449 -10.99 -17.63 29.90
C ARG A 449 -12.45 -17.94 29.58
N ASP A 450 -13.32 -16.93 29.60
CA ASP A 450 -14.78 -17.09 29.41
C ASP A 450 -15.14 -17.66 28.05
N VAL A 451 -14.35 -17.36 27.01
CA VAL A 451 -14.55 -17.90 25.66
C VAL A 451 -13.65 -19.09 25.34
N GLY A 452 -12.99 -19.67 26.34
CA GLY A 452 -12.13 -20.84 26.19
C GLY A 452 -10.84 -20.57 25.40
N PHE A 453 -10.32 -19.35 25.47
CA PHE A 453 -9.15 -18.88 24.73
C PHE A 453 -9.30 -18.97 23.21
N ASP A 454 -10.51 -18.73 22.68
CA ASP A 454 -10.74 -18.63 21.24
C ASP A 454 -10.44 -17.20 20.74
N PRO A 455 -9.41 -17.00 19.91
CA PRO A 455 -9.05 -15.68 19.38
C PRO A 455 -10.14 -15.05 18.51
N GLN A 456 -10.93 -15.85 17.79
CA GLN A 456 -12.02 -15.34 16.95
C GLN A 456 -13.12 -14.74 17.80
N ARG A 457 -13.46 -15.38 18.92
CA ARG A 457 -14.46 -14.87 19.86
C ARG A 457 -13.98 -13.63 20.58
N ILE A 458 -12.70 -13.57 20.96
CA ILE A 458 -12.11 -12.36 21.56
C ILE A 458 -12.08 -11.20 20.56
N GLY A 459 -11.58 -11.43 19.34
CA GLY A 459 -11.45 -10.36 18.35
C GLY A 459 -12.79 -9.83 17.83
N LYS A 460 -13.87 -10.64 17.89
CA LYS A 460 -15.23 -10.27 17.46
C LYS A 460 -16.15 -9.81 18.60
N GLY A 461 -15.77 -10.04 19.86
CA GLY A 461 -16.56 -9.64 21.02
C GLY A 461 -16.28 -8.19 21.40
N ASP A 462 -17.31 -7.42 21.76
CA ASP A 462 -17.15 -6.02 22.16
C ASP A 462 -16.51 -5.86 23.55
N SER A 463 -16.78 -6.80 24.47
CA SER A 463 -16.32 -6.73 25.88
C SER A 463 -14.79 -6.54 26.02
N PRO A 464 -13.93 -7.31 25.32
CA PRO A 464 -12.48 -7.05 25.33
C PRO A 464 -12.08 -5.63 24.93
N TYR A 465 -12.71 -5.05 23.88
CA TYR A 465 -12.38 -3.70 23.44
C TYR A 465 -12.81 -2.65 24.46
N ILE A 466 -14.00 -2.81 25.07
CA ILE A 466 -14.50 -1.91 26.11
C ILE A 466 -13.60 -1.94 27.34
N GLN A 467 -13.20 -3.13 27.79
CA GLN A 467 -12.34 -3.28 28.98
C GLN A 467 -10.95 -2.68 28.77
N ILE A 468 -10.34 -2.90 27.61
CA ILE A 468 -9.07 -2.25 27.27
C ILE A 468 -9.25 -0.73 27.21
N ALA A 469 -10.29 -0.24 26.52
CA ALA A 469 -10.52 1.19 26.37
C ALA A 469 -10.67 1.89 27.74
N ASN A 470 -11.47 1.31 28.63
CA ASN A 470 -11.64 1.81 30.00
C ASN A 470 -10.32 1.78 30.78
N THR A 471 -9.56 0.68 30.69
CA THR A 471 -8.27 0.54 31.39
C THR A 471 -7.27 1.61 30.93
N VAL A 472 -7.08 1.76 29.61
CA VAL A 472 -6.16 2.75 29.04
C VAL A 472 -6.62 4.17 29.38
N LYS A 473 -7.93 4.46 29.29
CA LYS A 473 -8.49 5.77 29.64
C LYS A 473 -8.26 6.10 31.12
N THR A 474 -8.53 5.18 32.04
CA THR A 474 -8.29 5.39 33.47
C THR A 474 -6.81 5.64 33.74
N MET A 475 -5.92 4.81 33.20
CA MET A 475 -4.47 4.97 33.38
C MET A 475 -3.95 6.30 32.80
N ARG A 476 -4.51 6.75 31.66
CA ARG A 476 -4.21 8.06 31.10
C ARG A 476 -4.62 9.18 32.04
N LEU A 477 -5.87 9.17 32.52
CA LEU A 477 -6.40 10.20 33.43
C LEU A 477 -5.59 10.27 34.74
N GLU A 478 -5.22 9.13 35.32
CA GLU A 478 -4.35 9.08 36.49
C GLU A 478 -2.98 9.71 36.23
N ARG A 479 -2.40 9.50 35.03
CA ARG A 479 -1.12 10.09 34.64
C ARG A 479 -1.24 11.61 34.43
N GLU A 480 -2.31 12.07 33.79
CA GLU A 480 -2.61 13.51 33.61
C GLU A 480 -2.78 14.23 34.96
N GLN A 481 -3.49 13.61 35.92
CA GLN A 481 -3.66 14.15 37.26
C GLN A 481 -2.32 14.25 38.02
N LYS A 482 -1.48 13.21 37.93
CA LYS A 482 -0.14 13.23 38.55
C LYS A 482 0.75 14.32 37.95
N GLN A 483 0.71 14.51 36.64
CA GLN A 483 1.49 15.57 35.97
C GLN A 483 0.99 16.96 36.39
N SER A 484 -0.32 17.18 36.37
CA SER A 484 -0.92 18.45 36.78
C SER A 484 -0.61 18.79 38.24
N GLY A 485 -0.61 17.78 39.12
CA GLY A 485 -0.23 17.93 40.53
C GLY A 485 1.22 18.37 40.69
N ARG A 486 2.15 17.73 39.97
CA ARG A 486 3.58 18.11 39.98
C ARG A 486 3.80 19.53 39.46
N GLU A 487 3.17 19.90 38.35
CA GLU A 487 3.27 21.25 37.79
C GLU A 487 2.74 22.32 38.76
N ALA A 488 1.66 22.01 39.50
CA ALA A 488 1.15 22.89 40.54
C ALA A 488 2.14 23.03 41.72
N GLU A 489 2.73 21.92 42.18
CA GLU A 489 3.74 21.92 43.24
C GLU A 489 4.99 22.73 42.84
N GLU A 490 5.49 22.56 41.62
CA GLU A 490 6.62 23.33 41.08
C GLU A 490 6.30 24.82 40.98
N LYS A 491 5.09 25.17 40.54
CA LYS A 491 4.63 26.57 40.48
C LYS A 491 4.52 27.18 41.88
N ILE A 492 4.00 26.45 42.86
CA ILE A 492 3.94 26.88 44.26
C ILE A 492 5.35 27.09 44.81
N ALA A 493 6.28 26.15 44.59
CA ALA A 493 7.66 26.26 45.02
C ALA A 493 8.37 27.48 44.41
N ARG A 494 8.15 27.74 43.10
CA ARG A 494 8.67 28.92 42.41
C ARG A 494 8.11 30.23 42.97
N LEU A 495 6.80 30.28 43.25
CA LEU A 495 6.16 31.47 43.83
C LEU A 495 6.63 31.74 45.26
N LYS A 496 6.80 30.69 46.09
CA LYS A 496 7.38 30.82 47.44
C LYS A 496 8.79 31.40 47.40
N LYS A 497 9.64 30.90 46.51
CA LYS A 497 11.00 31.43 46.31
C LYS A 497 11.00 32.90 45.90
N LEU A 498 10.11 33.30 45.00
CA LEU A 498 9.98 34.71 44.59
C LEU A 498 9.49 35.60 45.74
N LEU A 499 8.58 35.11 46.60
CA LEU A 499 8.12 35.83 47.79
C LEU A 499 9.23 36.03 48.83
N GLU A 500 10.04 34.99 49.08
CA GLU A 500 11.22 35.05 49.95
C GLU A 500 12.26 36.05 49.41
N GLU A 501 12.52 36.05 48.10
CA GLU A 501 13.43 37.00 47.43
C GLU A 501 12.89 38.45 47.42
N SER A 502 11.57 38.64 47.59
CA SER A 502 10.91 39.95 47.64
C SER A 502 10.85 40.56 49.05
N GLY A 503 11.34 39.87 50.08
CA GLY A 503 11.32 40.34 51.47
C GLY A 503 9.93 40.36 52.11
N VAL A 504 8.98 39.58 51.59
CA VAL A 504 7.65 39.41 52.18
C VAL A 504 7.68 38.15 53.04
N ASP A 505 7.68 38.33 54.36
CA ASP A 505 7.62 37.22 55.32
C ASP A 505 6.21 36.61 55.30
N VAL A 506 6.08 35.38 54.80
CA VAL A 506 4.79 34.67 54.74
C VAL A 506 4.78 33.58 55.80
N ASP A 507 4.70 34.00 57.06
CA ASP A 507 4.33 33.11 58.14
C ASP A 507 2.79 33.02 58.19
N LEU A 508 2.23 32.02 57.50
CA LEU A 508 0.82 31.67 57.58
C LEU A 508 0.72 30.28 58.22
N SER A 509 0.63 30.30 59.55
CA SER A 509 0.26 29.18 60.42
C SER A 509 -1.11 28.59 60.09
#